data_AF-A0A3D4WJI7-F1
#
_entry.id   AF-A0A3D4WJI7-F1
#
_cell.length_a   1.000
_cell.length_b   1.000
_cell.length_c   1.000
_cell.angle_alpha   90.00
_cell.angle_beta   90.00
_cell.angle_gamma   90.00
#
_symmetry.space_group_name_H-M   'P 1'
#
loop_
_entity.id
_entity.type
_entity.pdbx_description
1 polymer ?
#
loop_
_entity_poly.entity_id
_entity_poly.type
_entity_poly.pdbx_seq_one_letter_code
_entity_poly.pdbx_strand_id
1 'polypeptide(L)'
;MAELRDIVARMAAREAAAHLLWQELMETSPGVIVSATPPTVVRPLVCAVCGTGPEQVVRHYPQPDLECWRVVSDDLPVPAGTSVLLMLSCEWLTARALLPTVIASARFGSLMPLTFRTRAVAWALQRGGAVDERIGALDASEAWVSALHDDVSPALAIAALSLTLQRQGALTVPASSRRLPTTGATAQRIRDESRGLASSMVSPHRTDPAITGLEDYYAEIRRTTAIAAFA
;
A
#
# COMPACT_ATOMS: atom_id res chain seq x y z
N MET A 1 17.04 -4.68 19.01
CA MET A 1 16.75 -3.23 18.98
C MET A 1 17.38 -2.52 17.79
N ALA A 2 18.70 -2.57 17.59
CA ALA A 2 19.36 -1.97 16.41
C ALA A 2 18.84 -2.58 15.09
N GLU A 3 18.82 -3.91 14.99
CA GLU A 3 18.31 -4.65 13.83
C GLU A 3 16.85 -4.30 13.47
N LEU A 4 15.98 -4.15 14.48
CA LEU A 4 14.59 -3.77 14.26
C LEU A 4 14.43 -2.35 13.71
N ARG A 5 15.27 -1.41 14.18
CA ARG A 5 15.31 -0.05 13.61
C ARG A 5 15.79 -0.07 12.17
N ASP A 6 16.78 -0.89 11.84
CA ASP A 6 17.27 -1.00 10.46
C ASP A 6 16.18 -1.56 9.53
N ILE A 7 15.39 -2.55 9.98
CA ILE A 7 14.22 -3.05 9.25
C ILE A 7 13.21 -1.93 9.01
N VAL A 8 12.84 -1.19 10.06
CA VAL A 8 11.87 -0.09 9.98
C VAL A 8 12.36 1.03 9.06
N ALA A 9 13.66 1.34 9.09
CA ALA A 9 14.27 2.33 8.21
C ALA A 9 14.18 1.90 6.73
N ARG A 10 14.42 0.61 6.41
CA ARG A 10 14.24 0.09 5.05
C ARG A 10 12.80 0.17 4.58
N MET A 11 11.84 -0.20 5.42
CA MET A 11 10.41 -0.08 5.10
C MET A 11 10.04 1.39 4.82
N ALA A 12 10.52 2.32 5.66
CA ALA A 12 10.27 3.74 5.50
C ALA A 12 10.89 4.30 4.20
N ALA A 13 12.13 3.93 3.91
CA ALA A 13 12.81 4.33 2.68
C ALA A 13 12.09 3.79 1.43
N ARG A 14 11.61 2.54 1.48
CA ARG A 14 10.84 1.93 0.40
C ARG A 14 9.50 2.63 0.15
N GLU A 15 8.76 3.00 1.19
CA GLU A 15 7.55 3.81 1.03
C GLU A 15 7.87 5.20 0.45
N ALA A 16 8.94 5.84 0.93
CA ALA A 16 9.35 7.15 0.42
C ALA A 16 9.70 7.09 -1.07
N ALA A 17 10.48 6.09 -1.48
CA ALA A 17 10.80 5.83 -2.87
C ALA A 17 9.51 5.57 -3.69
N ALA A 18 8.63 4.70 -3.20
CA ALA A 18 7.36 4.36 -3.89
C ALA A 18 6.51 5.59 -4.23
N HIS A 19 6.54 6.63 -3.40
CA HIS A 19 5.85 7.90 -3.67
C HIS A 19 6.46 8.75 -4.79
N LEU A 20 7.64 8.39 -5.29
CA LEU A 20 8.38 9.04 -6.37
C LEU A 20 8.30 8.29 -7.70
N LEU A 21 7.73 7.07 -7.72
CA LEU A 21 7.51 6.28 -8.95
C LEU A 21 6.74 7.02 -10.04
N TRP A 22 6.06 8.11 -9.71
CA TRP A 22 5.37 8.96 -10.67
C TRP A 22 6.31 9.52 -11.76
N GLN A 23 7.60 9.75 -11.46
CA GLN A 23 8.55 10.27 -12.46
C GLN A 23 8.75 9.31 -13.63
N GLU A 24 8.77 7.99 -13.38
CA GLU A 24 8.94 6.97 -14.42
C GLU A 24 7.72 6.85 -15.34
N LEU A 25 6.53 7.21 -14.87
CA LEU A 25 5.32 7.31 -15.71
C LEU A 25 5.32 8.55 -16.60
N MET A 26 6.09 9.59 -16.23
CA MET A 26 6.10 10.90 -16.89
C MET A 26 7.21 11.05 -17.94
N GLU A 27 8.03 10.02 -18.19
CA GLU A 27 8.94 10.00 -19.36
C GLU A 27 8.18 9.96 -20.69
N THR A 28 6.84 9.82 -20.65
CA THR A 28 5.98 10.11 -21.79
C THR A 28 5.87 11.62 -22.01
N SER A 29 6.11 12.08 -23.24
CA SER A 29 5.97 13.49 -23.65
C SER A 29 4.72 14.16 -23.05
N PRO A 30 4.80 15.44 -22.61
CA PRO A 30 3.65 16.18 -22.11
C PRO A 30 2.42 16.04 -23.03
N GLY A 31 1.27 15.66 -22.47
CA GLY A 31 0.02 15.44 -23.21
C GLY A 31 -0.22 14.00 -23.66
N VAL A 32 0.72 13.07 -23.45
CA VAL A 32 0.49 11.64 -23.64
C VAL A 32 -0.25 11.09 -22.43
N ILE A 33 -1.47 10.60 -22.65
CA ILE A 33 -2.23 9.86 -21.67
C ILE A 33 -1.61 8.46 -21.60
N VAL A 34 -0.90 8.16 -20.52
CA VAL A 34 -0.39 6.80 -20.27
C VAL A 34 -1.58 5.87 -20.16
N SER A 35 -1.52 4.74 -20.89
CA SER A 35 -2.61 3.77 -21.00
C SER A 35 -3.18 3.40 -19.64
N ALA A 36 -4.51 3.31 -19.60
CA ALA A 36 -5.35 3.15 -18.42
C ALA A 36 -4.70 2.29 -17.33
N THR A 37 -4.70 2.82 -16.10
CA THR A 37 -4.46 2.06 -14.89
C THR A 37 -5.17 0.70 -15.02
N PRO A 38 -4.48 -0.43 -14.79
CA PRO A 38 -5.07 -1.75 -14.92
C PRO A 38 -6.39 -1.82 -14.14
N PRO A 39 -7.41 -2.55 -14.65
CA PRO A 39 -8.61 -2.78 -13.87
C PRO A 39 -8.20 -3.46 -12.56
N THR A 40 -8.48 -2.78 -11.46
CA THR A 40 -8.19 -3.27 -10.12
C THR A 40 -9.43 -3.10 -9.28
N VAL A 41 -9.77 -4.16 -8.57
CA VAL A 41 -10.88 -4.18 -7.64
C VAL A 41 -10.33 -4.09 -6.23
N VAL A 42 -10.84 -3.15 -5.46
CA VAL A 42 -10.52 -2.98 -4.05
C VAL A 42 -11.53 -3.78 -3.24
N ARG A 43 -11.02 -4.75 -2.46
CA ARG A 43 -11.83 -5.57 -1.55
C ARG A 43 -11.50 -5.17 -0.10
N PRO A 44 -12.40 -4.41 0.55
CA PRO A 44 -12.24 -4.08 1.95
C PRO A 44 -12.56 -5.31 2.81
N LEU A 45 -11.77 -5.53 3.85
CA LEU A 45 -11.88 -6.62 4.82
C LEU A 45 -12.28 -6.06 6.18
N VAL A 46 -13.04 -6.82 6.96
CA VAL A 46 -13.43 -6.42 8.32
C VAL A 46 -12.18 -6.17 9.17
N CYS A 47 -12.12 -4.99 9.81
CA CYS A 47 -11.06 -4.70 10.76
C CYS A 47 -11.29 -5.43 12.08
N ALA A 48 -10.37 -6.31 12.48
CA ALA A 48 -10.45 -7.04 13.74
C ALA A 48 -10.34 -6.15 14.99
N VAL A 49 -9.87 -4.91 14.85
CA VAL A 49 -9.68 -3.97 15.97
C VAL A 49 -10.94 -3.14 16.24
N CYS A 50 -11.50 -2.49 15.21
CA CYS A 50 -12.65 -1.59 15.38
C CYS A 50 -13.97 -2.14 14.84
N GLY A 51 -13.96 -3.32 14.21
CA GLY A 51 -15.16 -3.96 13.66
C GLY A 51 -15.71 -3.31 12.40
N THR A 52 -15.08 -2.26 11.87
CA THR A 52 -15.51 -1.62 10.60
C THR A 52 -15.51 -2.66 9.49
N GLY A 53 -16.68 -2.84 8.85
CA GLY A 53 -16.91 -3.80 7.79
C GLY A 53 -16.98 -3.17 6.40
N PRO A 54 -16.96 -4.01 5.34
CA PRO A 54 -17.01 -3.60 3.93
C PRO A 54 -18.18 -2.67 3.59
N GLU A 55 -19.32 -2.87 4.24
CA GLU A 55 -20.56 -2.13 4.01
C GLU A 55 -20.43 -0.62 4.29
N GLN A 56 -19.56 -0.23 5.22
CA GLN A 56 -19.30 1.18 5.53
C GLN A 56 -18.42 1.83 4.46
N VAL A 57 -17.50 1.06 3.86
CA VAL A 57 -16.56 1.54 2.83
C VAL A 57 -17.25 1.71 1.50
N VAL A 58 -18.01 0.72 1.05
CA VAL A 58 -18.71 0.77 -0.24
C VAL A 58 -19.64 1.99 -0.32
N ARG A 59 -20.19 2.44 0.82
CA ARG A 59 -21.09 3.60 0.89
C ARG A 59 -20.38 4.95 1.02
N HIS A 60 -19.20 5.00 1.63
CA HIS A 60 -18.60 6.26 2.10
C HIS A 60 -17.16 6.48 1.68
N TYR A 61 -16.50 5.47 1.09
CA TYR A 61 -15.18 5.65 0.50
C TYR A 61 -15.40 6.45 -0.79
N PRO A 62 -14.92 7.70 -0.88
CA PRO A 62 -14.79 8.31 -2.19
C PRO A 62 -13.88 7.38 -2.97
N GLN A 63 -14.34 6.98 -4.15
CA GLN A 63 -13.56 6.12 -5.03
C GLN A 63 -12.13 6.67 -5.06
N PRO A 64 -11.10 5.80 -4.99
CA PRO A 64 -9.73 6.27 -5.20
C PRO A 64 -9.73 7.19 -6.42
N ASP A 65 -8.93 8.26 -6.44
CA ASP A 65 -8.81 9.16 -7.61
C ASP A 65 -8.25 8.45 -8.87
N LEU A 66 -8.28 7.11 -8.91
CA LEU A 66 -8.00 6.23 -10.03
C LEU A 66 -9.35 5.80 -10.63
N GLU A 67 -9.77 6.47 -11.70
CA GLU A 67 -11.10 6.36 -12.34
C GLU A 67 -11.59 4.92 -12.63
N CYS A 68 -10.68 3.95 -12.81
CA CYS A 68 -11.02 2.56 -13.12
C CYS A 68 -11.00 1.61 -11.90
N TRP A 69 -10.69 2.10 -10.71
CA TRP A 69 -10.65 1.28 -9.50
C TRP A 69 -12.01 1.27 -8.83
N ARG A 70 -12.49 0.06 -8.51
CA ARG A 70 -13.82 -0.10 -7.93
C ARG A 70 -13.71 -0.80 -6.59
N VAL A 71 -14.28 -0.18 -5.57
CA VAL A 71 -14.53 -0.86 -4.29
C VAL A 71 -15.72 -1.80 -4.48
N VAL A 72 -15.51 -3.10 -4.24
CA VAL A 72 -16.58 -4.11 -4.31
C VAL A 72 -16.67 -4.87 -3.00
N SER A 73 -17.86 -5.41 -2.70
CA SER A 73 -18.06 -6.34 -1.60
C SER A 73 -17.47 -7.72 -1.92
N ASP A 74 -17.18 -8.50 -0.88
CA ASP A 74 -16.47 -9.79 -1.00
C ASP A 74 -17.25 -10.85 -1.81
N ASP A 75 -18.57 -10.75 -1.81
CA ASP A 75 -19.51 -11.62 -2.53
C ASP A 75 -19.57 -11.35 -4.04
N LEU A 76 -19.03 -10.22 -4.51
CA LEU A 76 -19.03 -9.91 -5.94
C LEU A 76 -17.87 -10.61 -6.67
N PRO A 77 -18.14 -11.30 -7.79
CA PRO A 77 -17.11 -11.95 -8.58
C PRO A 77 -16.14 -10.90 -9.15
N VAL A 78 -14.84 -11.19 -9.06
CA VAL A 78 -13.80 -10.37 -9.71
C VAL A 78 -13.79 -10.72 -11.19
N PRO A 79 -13.94 -9.74 -12.11
CA PRO A 79 -13.88 -10.00 -13.54
C PRO A 79 -12.55 -10.66 -13.93
N ALA A 80 -12.57 -11.53 -14.94
CA ALA A 80 -11.36 -12.17 -15.43
C ALA A 80 -10.32 -11.12 -15.85
N GLY A 81 -9.05 -11.37 -15.51
CA GLY A 81 -7.93 -10.46 -15.81
C GLY A 81 -7.87 -9.20 -14.93
N THR A 82 -8.69 -9.10 -13.88
CA THR A 82 -8.69 -7.96 -12.95
C THR A 82 -7.84 -8.26 -11.71
N SER A 83 -6.96 -7.34 -11.35
CA SER A 83 -6.19 -7.44 -10.10
C SER A 83 -7.07 -7.14 -8.89
N VAL A 84 -6.67 -7.67 -7.74
CA VAL A 84 -7.36 -7.44 -6.47
C VAL A 84 -6.43 -6.70 -5.52
N LEU A 85 -6.90 -5.64 -4.88
CA LEU A 85 -6.26 -5.03 -3.72
C LEU A 85 -7.09 -5.33 -2.47
N LEU A 86 -6.50 -6.05 -1.51
CA LEU A 86 -7.07 -6.25 -0.19
C LEU A 86 -6.67 -5.09 0.73
N MET A 87 -7.62 -4.47 1.40
CA MET A 87 -7.39 -3.45 2.44
C MET A 87 -8.32 -3.67 3.63
N LEU A 88 -8.00 -3.19 4.82
CA LEU A 88 -8.96 -3.16 5.92
C LEU A 88 -10.00 -2.06 5.67
N SER A 89 -11.22 -2.30 6.10
CA SER A 89 -12.33 -1.37 5.87
C SER A 89 -12.19 -0.04 6.62
N CYS A 90 -11.36 0.02 7.65
CA CYS A 90 -11.04 1.27 8.34
C CYS A 90 -9.78 1.96 7.79
N GLU A 91 -9.17 1.43 6.72
CA GLU A 91 -8.04 2.07 6.06
C GLU A 91 -8.46 3.15 5.08
N TRP A 92 -7.58 4.12 4.91
CA TRP A 92 -7.59 5.08 3.83
C TRP A 92 -6.23 5.13 3.15
N LEU A 93 -6.23 5.04 1.83
CA LEU A 93 -5.02 5.06 1.00
C LEU A 93 -5.06 6.28 0.07
N THR A 94 -3.93 6.96 -0.08
CA THR A 94 -3.78 8.02 -1.09
C THR A 94 -3.51 7.39 -2.45
N ALA A 95 -3.81 8.09 -3.55
CA ALA A 95 -3.46 7.63 -4.89
C ALA A 95 -1.95 7.33 -5.01
N ARG A 96 -1.08 8.13 -4.36
CA ARG A 96 0.37 7.89 -4.32
C ARG A 96 0.75 6.57 -3.65
N ALA A 97 0.02 6.16 -2.60
CA ALA A 97 0.28 4.90 -1.92
C ALA A 97 0.00 3.68 -2.83
N LEU A 98 -0.76 3.87 -3.91
CA LEU A 98 -1.13 2.83 -4.86
C LEU A 98 -0.23 2.79 -6.10
N LEU A 99 0.72 3.71 -6.24
CA LEU A 99 1.64 3.75 -7.39
C LEU A 99 2.38 2.43 -7.63
N PRO A 100 2.91 1.72 -6.60
CA PRO A 100 3.56 0.43 -6.83
C PRO A 100 2.68 -0.57 -7.56
N THR A 101 1.38 -0.61 -7.24
CA THR A 101 0.40 -1.49 -7.91
C THR A 101 0.19 -1.10 -9.36
N VAL A 102 0.09 0.20 -9.64
CA VAL A 102 -0.07 0.74 -10.99
C VAL A 102 1.16 0.42 -11.84
N ILE A 103 2.36 0.73 -11.35
CA ILE A 103 3.62 0.47 -12.04
C ILE A 103 3.84 -1.02 -12.27
N ALA A 104 3.64 -1.85 -11.24
CA ALA A 104 3.82 -3.29 -11.37
C ALA A 104 2.94 -3.87 -12.49
N SER A 105 1.69 -3.42 -12.56
CA SER A 105 0.77 -3.90 -13.58
C SER A 105 1.10 -3.37 -14.97
N ALA A 106 1.58 -2.12 -15.07
CA ALA A 106 2.01 -1.53 -16.33
C ALA A 106 3.28 -2.21 -16.88
N ARG A 107 4.26 -2.46 -16.01
CA ARG A 107 5.55 -3.08 -16.38
C ARG A 107 5.46 -4.60 -16.55
N PHE A 108 4.61 -5.26 -15.77
CA PHE A 108 4.55 -6.72 -15.70
C PHE A 108 3.15 -7.25 -16.02
N GLY A 109 2.46 -6.64 -16.99
CA GLY A 109 1.11 -7.04 -17.39
C GLY A 109 0.96 -8.52 -17.77
N SER A 110 2.05 -9.19 -18.14
CA SER A 110 2.08 -10.65 -18.40
C SER A 110 1.87 -11.51 -17.15
N LEU A 111 2.07 -10.96 -15.95
CA LEU A 111 1.86 -11.64 -14.67
C LEU A 111 0.45 -11.44 -14.11
N MET A 112 -0.43 -10.75 -14.85
CA MET A 112 -1.78 -10.45 -14.41
C MET A 112 -2.72 -11.65 -14.54
N PRO A 113 -3.74 -11.77 -13.66
CA PRO A 113 -4.08 -10.86 -12.56
C PRO A 113 -3.21 -11.07 -11.31
N LEU A 114 -2.95 -9.99 -10.58
CA LEU A 114 -2.19 -10.01 -9.33
C LEU A 114 -3.09 -9.74 -8.12
N THR A 115 -2.74 -10.35 -6.99
CA THR A 115 -3.32 -10.00 -5.69
C THR A 115 -2.34 -9.13 -4.93
N PHE A 116 -2.80 -7.94 -4.58
CA PHE A 116 -2.12 -6.99 -3.70
C PHE A 116 -2.81 -6.97 -2.35
N ARG A 117 -2.07 -6.58 -1.32
CA ARG A 117 -2.62 -6.28 0.00
C ARG A 117 -1.94 -5.07 0.61
N THR A 118 -2.66 -4.32 1.42
CA THR A 118 -2.06 -3.29 2.26
C THR A 118 -1.19 -3.94 3.34
N ARG A 119 -0.25 -3.15 3.86
CA ARG A 119 0.53 -3.53 5.02
C ARG A 119 -0.34 -3.84 6.24
N ALA A 120 -1.45 -3.13 6.46
CA ALA A 120 -2.34 -3.46 7.58
C ALA A 120 -3.07 -4.79 7.40
N VAL A 121 -3.45 -5.16 6.18
CA VAL A 121 -3.97 -6.52 5.92
C VAL A 121 -2.88 -7.55 6.19
N ALA A 122 -1.66 -7.33 5.68
CA ALA A 122 -0.54 -8.24 5.93
C ALA A 122 -0.27 -8.40 7.44
N TRP A 123 -0.27 -7.30 8.20
CA TRP A 123 -0.11 -7.28 9.64
C TRP A 123 -1.24 -8.01 10.38
N ALA A 124 -2.50 -7.79 9.97
CA ALA A 124 -3.68 -8.42 10.57
C ALA A 124 -3.74 -9.94 10.31
N LEU A 125 -3.21 -10.40 9.17
CA LEU A 125 -3.14 -11.82 8.82
C LEU A 125 -2.02 -12.57 9.56
N GLN A 126 -0.93 -11.87 9.94
CA GLN A 126 0.11 -12.43 10.79
C GLN A 126 -0.41 -12.56 12.23
N ARG A 127 -0.95 -13.73 12.57
CA ARG A 127 -1.39 -14.06 13.94
C ARG A 127 -0.26 -14.74 14.71
N GLY A 128 0.00 -14.29 15.94
CA GLY A 128 1.04 -14.83 16.80
C GLY A 128 2.46 -14.43 16.38
N GLY A 129 3.46 -14.90 17.14
CA GLY A 129 4.87 -14.55 16.93
C GLY A 129 5.30 -13.26 17.64
N ALA A 130 6.61 -13.06 17.75
CA ALA A 130 7.17 -11.85 18.36
C ALA A 130 7.04 -10.65 17.40
N VAL A 131 6.92 -9.43 17.95
CA VAL A 131 6.65 -8.20 17.16
C VAL A 131 7.74 -7.95 16.11
N ASP A 132 8.98 -8.19 16.48
CA ASP A 132 10.17 -8.13 15.65
C ASP A 132 10.14 -9.12 14.47
N GLU A 133 9.73 -10.37 14.70
CA GLU A 133 9.56 -11.37 13.63
C GLU A 133 8.50 -10.93 12.62
N ARG A 134 7.38 -10.40 13.12
CA ARG A 134 6.27 -9.92 12.29
C ARG A 134 6.66 -8.71 11.46
N ILE A 135 7.39 -7.75 12.05
CA ILE A 135 7.93 -6.59 11.32
C ILE A 135 8.96 -7.05 10.27
N GLY A 136 9.82 -8.02 10.58
CA GLY A 136 10.73 -8.62 9.60
C GLY A 136 9.99 -9.29 8.44
N ALA A 137 8.89 -10.00 8.72
CA ALA A 137 8.05 -10.60 7.71
C ALA A 137 7.34 -9.56 6.83
N LEU A 138 6.94 -8.41 7.40
CA LEU A 138 6.41 -7.28 6.63
C LEU A 138 7.47 -6.71 5.67
N ASP A 139 8.69 -6.42 6.15
CA ASP A 139 9.78 -5.92 5.30
C ASP A 139 10.07 -6.87 4.13
N ALA A 140 10.17 -8.16 4.40
CA ALA A 140 10.38 -9.17 3.37
C ALA A 140 9.21 -9.21 2.36
N SER A 141 7.96 -9.01 2.80
CA SER A 141 6.79 -8.97 1.92
C SER A 141 6.71 -7.75 1.01
N GLU A 142 7.45 -6.70 1.33
CA GLU A 142 7.51 -5.46 0.56
C GLU A 142 8.74 -5.39 -0.35
N ALA A 143 9.71 -6.30 -0.19
CA ALA A 143 11.00 -6.26 -0.90
C ALA A 143 10.87 -6.19 -2.43
N TRP A 144 9.78 -6.72 -3.01
CA TRP A 144 9.52 -6.65 -4.45
C TRP A 144 9.45 -5.22 -5.00
N VAL A 145 9.07 -4.22 -4.18
CA VAL A 145 8.92 -2.82 -4.61
C VAL A 145 10.26 -2.20 -4.96
N SER A 146 11.34 -2.66 -4.32
CA SER A 146 12.69 -2.20 -4.66
C SER A 146 13.03 -2.52 -6.11
N ALA A 147 12.52 -3.63 -6.65
CA ALA A 147 12.68 -3.96 -8.08
C ALA A 147 11.85 -3.09 -9.03
N LEU A 148 11.02 -2.18 -8.51
CA LEU A 148 10.37 -1.14 -9.31
C LEU A 148 11.26 0.10 -9.49
N HIS A 149 12.26 0.30 -8.65
CA HIS A 149 12.92 1.59 -8.48
C HIS A 149 14.26 1.77 -9.20
N ASP A 150 14.65 0.82 -10.03
CA ASP A 150 16.00 0.76 -10.56
C ASP A 150 15.97 0.43 -12.06
N ASP A 151 17.10 0.68 -12.76
CA ASP A 151 17.48 0.05 -14.04
C ASP A 151 17.65 -1.50 -13.92
N VAL A 152 16.95 -2.12 -12.98
CA VAL A 152 16.90 -3.57 -12.83
C VAL A 152 16.24 -4.13 -14.07
N SER A 153 16.94 -5.06 -14.73
CA SER A 153 16.41 -5.70 -15.93
C SER A 153 15.01 -6.27 -15.66
N PRO A 154 14.07 -6.15 -16.61
CA PRO A 154 12.70 -6.66 -16.43
C PRO A 154 12.63 -8.12 -15.97
N ALA A 155 13.59 -8.96 -16.38
CA ALA A 155 13.68 -10.36 -15.98
C ALA A 155 13.93 -10.54 -14.48
N LEU A 156 14.82 -9.75 -13.89
CA LEU A 156 15.11 -9.80 -12.44
C LEU A 156 13.91 -9.31 -11.62
N ALA A 157 13.24 -8.25 -12.08
CA ALA A 157 12.04 -7.76 -11.43
C ALA A 157 10.91 -8.81 -11.48
N ILE A 158 10.67 -9.42 -12.65
CA ILE A 158 9.70 -10.52 -12.79
C ILE A 158 10.05 -11.70 -11.86
N ALA A 159 11.33 -12.06 -11.75
CA ALA A 159 11.76 -13.12 -10.86
C ALA A 159 11.48 -12.79 -9.38
N ALA A 160 11.77 -11.55 -8.95
CA ALA A 160 11.50 -11.08 -7.59
C ALA A 160 9.99 -11.07 -7.26
N LEU A 161 9.15 -10.58 -8.18
CA LEU A 161 7.70 -10.62 -8.04
C LEU A 161 7.18 -12.06 -7.97
N SER A 162 7.61 -12.92 -8.90
CA SER A 162 7.19 -14.33 -8.97
C SER A 162 7.56 -15.09 -7.71
N LEU A 163 8.77 -14.89 -7.19
CA LEU A 163 9.21 -15.51 -5.93
C LEU A 163 8.36 -15.04 -4.74
N THR A 164 8.02 -13.75 -4.69
CA THR A 164 7.17 -13.20 -3.63
C THR A 164 5.75 -13.79 -3.70
N LEU A 165 5.17 -13.86 -4.90
CA LEU A 165 3.86 -14.46 -5.14
C LEU A 165 3.83 -15.95 -4.78
N GLN A 166 4.86 -16.72 -5.16
CA GLN A 166 4.97 -18.14 -4.80
C GLN A 166 5.02 -18.36 -3.28
N ARG A 167 5.71 -17.47 -2.55
CA ARG A 167 5.87 -17.59 -1.09
C ARG A 167 4.66 -17.11 -0.30
N GLN A 168 3.96 -16.08 -0.80
CA GLN A 168 2.99 -15.33 0.01
C GLN A 168 1.58 -15.31 -0.57
N GLY A 169 1.40 -15.67 -1.85
CA GLY A 169 0.14 -15.59 -2.57
C GLY A 169 -0.34 -14.16 -2.89
N ALA A 170 0.34 -13.13 -2.39
CA ALA A 170 0.01 -11.73 -2.62
C ALA A 170 1.25 -10.82 -2.48
N LEU A 171 1.20 -9.66 -3.12
CA LEU A 171 2.20 -8.59 -3.01
C LEU A 171 1.77 -7.56 -1.96
N THR A 172 2.62 -7.31 -0.96
CA THR A 172 2.32 -6.29 0.06
C THR A 172 2.77 -4.92 -0.44
N VAL A 173 1.86 -3.95 -0.45
CA VAL A 173 2.15 -2.57 -0.84
C VAL A 173 2.75 -1.82 0.36
N PRO A 174 3.88 -1.09 0.19
CA PRO A 174 4.55 -0.38 1.28
C PRO A 174 3.84 0.94 1.56
N ALA A 175 2.57 0.85 1.95
CA ALA A 175 1.71 1.98 2.19
C ALA A 175 1.46 2.13 3.69
N SER A 176 1.73 3.32 4.21
CA SER A 176 1.24 3.70 5.52
C SER A 176 -0.27 3.73 5.52
N SER A 177 -0.85 3.03 6.46
CA SER A 177 -2.29 3.02 6.67
C SER A 177 -2.73 4.30 7.35
N ARG A 178 -3.87 4.85 6.93
CA ARG A 178 -4.53 5.96 7.61
C ARG A 178 -5.90 5.49 8.06
N ARG A 179 -6.39 6.02 9.18
CA ARG A 179 -7.75 5.71 9.64
C ARG A 179 -8.77 6.43 8.76
N LEU A 180 -9.76 5.71 8.25
CA LEU A 180 -10.91 6.29 7.58
C LEU A 180 -11.62 7.27 8.55
N PRO A 181 -11.93 8.51 8.13
CA PRO A 181 -12.71 9.43 8.94
C PRO A 181 -14.08 8.82 9.27
N THR A 182 -14.50 8.88 10.54
CA THR A 182 -15.83 8.40 10.94
C THR A 182 -16.91 9.37 10.44
N THR A 183 -17.69 8.91 9.47
CA THR A 183 -18.96 9.42 8.88
C THR A 183 -19.36 10.89 9.11
N GLY A 184 -19.53 11.62 7.99
CA GLY A 184 -20.26 12.90 7.91
C GLY A 184 -19.58 14.00 7.07
N ALA A 185 -18.37 13.76 6.56
CA ALA A 185 -17.55 14.80 5.95
C ALA A 185 -17.76 14.89 4.43
N THR A 186 -18.21 16.06 3.96
CA THR A 186 -18.13 16.49 2.56
C THR A 186 -16.70 16.32 2.01
N ALA A 187 -16.55 16.15 0.69
CA ALA A 187 -15.25 16.02 0.02
C ALA A 187 -14.22 17.13 0.40
N GLN A 188 -14.71 18.32 0.75
CA GLN A 188 -13.89 19.42 1.28
C GLN A 188 -13.31 19.11 2.66
N ARG A 189 -14.11 18.53 3.55
CA ARG A 189 -13.68 18.13 4.90
C ARG A 189 -12.77 16.90 4.86
N ILE A 190 -12.92 16.00 3.90
CA ILE A 190 -11.93 14.93 3.63
C ILE A 190 -10.58 15.54 3.21
N ARG A 191 -10.58 16.58 2.35
CA ARG A 191 -9.36 17.31 2.00
C ARG A 191 -8.75 18.03 3.19
N ASP A 192 -9.55 18.67 4.03
CA ASP A 192 -9.06 19.34 5.23
C ASP A 192 -8.57 18.35 6.31
N GLU A 193 -9.27 17.23 6.51
CA GLU A 193 -8.89 16.15 7.43
C GLU A 193 -7.74 15.30 6.90
N SER A 194 -7.47 15.27 5.59
CA SER A 194 -6.27 14.63 5.03
C SER A 194 -4.97 15.28 5.53
N ARG A 195 -5.03 16.52 6.01
CA ARG A 195 -3.96 17.18 6.77
C ARG A 195 -3.83 16.68 8.22
N GLY A 196 -4.89 16.09 8.78
CA GLY A 196 -4.96 15.48 10.12
C GLY A 196 -4.93 13.95 10.15
N LEU A 197 -4.92 13.27 9.00
CA LEU A 197 -4.78 11.82 8.91
C LEU A 197 -3.36 11.39 9.29
N ALA A 198 -3.17 10.98 10.53
CA ALA A 198 -1.93 10.36 10.98
C ALA A 198 -1.69 9.07 10.20
N SER A 199 -0.57 9.02 9.47
CA SER A 199 -0.06 7.77 8.90
C SER A 199 0.42 6.86 10.03
N SER A 200 0.13 5.58 9.92
CA SER A 200 0.77 4.54 10.72
C SER A 200 1.62 3.64 9.85
N MET A 201 2.75 3.24 10.41
CA MET A 201 3.67 2.26 9.86
C MET A 201 2.94 0.97 9.52
N VAL A 202 2.14 0.37 10.41
CA VAL A 202 1.59 -0.99 10.20
C VAL A 202 0.07 -1.10 10.18
N SER A 203 -0.68 -0.22 10.85
CA SER A 203 -2.12 -0.39 11.01
C SER A 203 -2.81 0.94 11.31
N PRO A 204 -4.03 1.19 10.81
CA PRO A 204 -4.77 2.42 11.15
C PRO A 204 -5.04 2.57 12.66
N HIS A 205 -4.79 1.52 13.46
CA HIS A 205 -4.91 1.55 14.91
C HIS A 205 -3.56 1.37 15.61
N ARG A 206 -3.14 2.39 16.37
CA ARG A 206 -2.01 2.30 17.31
C ARG A 206 -2.44 1.54 18.56
N THR A 207 -2.41 0.22 18.51
CA THR A 207 -2.88 -0.65 19.61
C THR A 207 -1.75 -1.28 20.41
N ASP A 208 -0.53 -1.31 19.87
CA ASP A 208 0.62 -1.97 20.50
C ASP A 208 1.67 -0.93 20.96
N PRO A 209 1.89 -0.78 22.28
CA PRO A 209 2.93 0.10 22.82
C PRO A 209 4.33 -0.23 22.30
N ALA A 210 4.62 -1.49 21.96
CA ALA A 210 5.91 -1.93 21.42
C ALA A 210 6.19 -1.34 20.03
N ILE A 211 5.14 -0.93 19.30
CA ILE A 211 5.24 -0.39 17.95
C ILE A 211 5.25 1.14 17.96
N THR A 212 4.68 1.78 18.98
CA THR A 212 4.60 3.25 19.07
C THR A 212 5.96 3.94 18.94
N GLY A 213 7.02 3.42 19.57
CA GLY A 213 8.37 4.00 19.42
C GLY A 213 8.98 3.83 18.02
N LEU A 214 8.55 2.80 17.29
CA LEU A 214 8.97 2.54 15.90
C LEU A 214 8.18 3.38 14.91
N GLU A 215 6.92 3.71 15.21
CA GLU A 215 6.08 4.61 14.40
C GLU A 215 6.70 5.99 14.21
N ASP A 216 7.18 6.60 15.30
CA ASP A 216 7.78 7.92 15.24
C ASP A 216 9.11 7.89 14.48
N TYR A 217 9.91 6.84 14.70
CA TYR A 217 11.15 6.61 13.96
C TYR A 217 10.89 6.39 12.47
N TYR A 218 9.90 5.57 12.13
CA TYR A 218 9.45 5.32 10.75
C TYR A 218 9.04 6.62 10.05
N ALA A 219 8.21 7.43 10.70
CA ALA A 219 7.71 8.69 10.14
C ALA A 219 8.87 9.66 9.83
N GLU A 220 9.86 9.71 10.72
CA GLU A 220 11.04 10.56 10.54
C GLU A 220 11.94 10.09 9.38
N ILE A 221 12.26 8.79 9.31
CA ILE A 221 13.05 8.24 8.20
C ILE A 221 12.33 8.42 6.87
N ARG A 222 11.02 8.17 6.81
CA ARG A 222 10.23 8.34 5.58
C ARG A 222 10.26 9.80 5.11
N ARG A 223 10.09 10.75 6.05
CA ARG A 223 10.11 12.20 5.76
C ARG A 223 11.47 12.65 5.25
N THR A 224 12.54 12.29 5.95
CA THR A 224 13.92 12.68 5.58
C THR A 224 14.36 12.06 4.26
N THR A 225 14.02 10.79 4.01
CA THR A 225 14.29 10.12 2.73
C THR A 225 13.55 10.80 1.58
N ALA A 226 12.26 11.14 1.78
CA ALA A 226 11.48 11.84 0.78
C ALA A 226 12.07 13.23 0.47
N ILE A 227 12.55 13.98 1.47
CA ILE A 227 13.20 15.29 1.26
C ILE A 227 14.53 15.13 0.51
N ALA A 228 15.35 14.16 0.88
CA ALA A 228 16.65 13.92 0.27
C ALA A 228 16.56 13.59 -1.23
N ALA A 229 15.46 12.99 -1.68
CA ALA A 229 15.23 12.68 -3.08
C ALA A 229 14.93 13.92 -3.96
N PHE A 230 14.71 15.10 -3.37
CA PHE A 230 14.48 16.37 -4.08
C PHE A 230 15.61 17.39 -3.89
N ALA A 231 16.66 17.05 -3.11
CA ALA A 231 17.80 17.91 -2.85
C ALA A 231 18.95 17.62 -3.84
#